data_AF-Q0CH30-F1
#
_entry.id   AF-Q0CH30-F1
#
_cell.length_a   1.000
_cell.length_b   1.000
_cell.length_c   1.000
_cell.angle_alpha   90.00
_cell.angle_beta   90.00
_cell.angle_gamma   90.00
#
_symmetry.space_group_name_H-M   'P 1'
#
loop_
_entity.id
_entity.type
_entity.pdbx_description
1 polymer ?
#
loop_
_entity_poly.entity_id
_entity_poly.type
_entity_poly.pdbx_seq_one_letter_code
_entity_poly.pdbx_strand_id
1 'polypeptide(L)'
;MKAYWYDNKPGDQREAHDSGRPVSEDYLASIGVFYRHCPTIEAVDALAAERGYKNRDEIVVSPQTMGDVYEDKVKMFFAEHLHEDEEIRYIRDGEGYFDVRGQEDEWVRIKLAKDDLIILPAGIYHRFTTDDKNYVKAMRLFQEEPKWTPLNRSTDVDANPHRKTYLASVGGAPVAAN
;
A
#
# COMPACT_ATOMS: atom_id res chain seq x y z
N MET A 1 -13.55 0.66 -1.97
CA MET A 1 -12.37 1.57 -2.07
C MET A 1 -12.74 2.98 -2.55
N LYS A 2 -12.02 4.01 -2.07
CA LYS A 2 -12.03 5.39 -2.61
C LYS A 2 -10.58 5.85 -2.82
N ALA A 3 -10.22 6.35 -4.00
CA ALA A 3 -8.89 6.90 -4.28
C ALA A 3 -8.96 8.35 -4.77
N TYR A 4 -7.98 9.16 -4.38
CA TYR A 4 -7.90 10.58 -4.71
C TYR A 4 -6.47 11.09 -4.56
N TRP A 5 -6.17 12.22 -5.19
CA TRP A 5 -4.89 12.88 -4.99
C TRP A 5 -4.80 13.47 -3.58
N TYR A 6 -3.66 13.32 -2.93
CA TYR A 6 -3.37 13.87 -1.62
C TYR A 6 -3.24 15.40 -1.68
N ASP A 7 -3.76 16.12 -0.69
CA ASP A 7 -3.78 17.58 -0.70
C ASP A 7 -2.46 18.26 -0.29
N ASN A 8 -1.52 17.48 0.26
CA ASN A 8 -0.21 17.93 0.76
C ASN A 8 -0.28 19.06 1.81
N LYS A 9 -1.43 19.26 2.45
CA LYS A 9 -1.54 20.23 3.55
C LYS A 9 -0.88 19.68 4.81
N PRO A 10 -0.34 20.56 5.68
CA PRO A 10 0.08 20.15 7.02
C PRO A 10 -1.12 19.57 7.79
N GLY A 11 -0.91 18.47 8.52
CA GLY A 11 -1.95 17.79 9.27
C GLY A 11 -1.49 16.44 9.82
N ASP A 12 -2.34 15.77 10.59
CA ASP A 12 -2.08 14.39 11.00
C ASP A 12 -2.25 13.45 9.79
N GLN A 13 -1.25 12.61 9.53
CA GLN A 13 -1.25 11.64 8.43
C GLN A 13 -2.52 10.78 8.33
N ARG A 14 -3.22 10.56 9.45
CA ARG A 14 -4.44 9.76 9.59
C ARG A 14 -5.70 10.50 9.13
N GLU A 15 -5.64 11.81 8.91
CA GLU A 15 -6.75 12.59 8.34
C GLU A 15 -7.00 12.22 6.87
N ALA A 16 -8.13 12.62 6.28
CA ALA A 16 -8.45 12.23 4.91
C ALA A 16 -7.47 12.82 3.88
N HIS A 17 -7.01 14.06 4.04
CA HIS A 17 -6.13 14.75 3.07
C HIS A 17 -6.65 14.69 1.62
N ASP A 18 -7.97 14.78 1.46
CA ASP A 18 -8.64 14.69 0.15
C ASP A 18 -8.56 16.03 -0.59
N SER A 19 -7.85 16.06 -1.71
CA SER A 19 -7.76 17.27 -2.56
C SER A 19 -9.03 17.58 -3.35
N GLY A 20 -10.03 16.68 -3.34
CA GLY A 20 -11.22 16.75 -4.17
C GLY A 20 -11.00 16.30 -5.62
N ARG A 21 -9.79 15.85 -5.96
CA ARG A 21 -9.44 15.31 -7.28
C ARG A 21 -9.48 13.77 -7.21
N PRO A 22 -10.56 13.11 -7.68
CA PRO A 22 -10.69 11.65 -7.60
C PRO A 22 -9.69 10.95 -8.53
N VAL A 23 -9.33 9.72 -8.18
CA VAL A 23 -8.49 8.82 -8.98
C VAL A 23 -9.30 7.56 -9.28
N SER A 24 -9.31 7.14 -10.55
CA SER A 24 -10.03 5.94 -10.99
C SER A 24 -9.24 4.66 -10.77
N GLU A 25 -9.93 3.53 -10.73
CA GLU A 25 -9.30 2.20 -10.73
C GLU A 25 -8.42 1.98 -11.97
N ASP A 26 -8.84 2.47 -13.14
CA ASP A 26 -8.03 2.39 -14.37
C ASP A 26 -6.70 3.14 -14.24
N TYR A 27 -6.69 4.29 -13.57
CA TYR A 27 -5.45 5.01 -13.30
C TYR A 27 -4.56 4.22 -12.33
N LEU A 28 -5.12 3.66 -11.26
CA LEU A 28 -4.36 2.80 -10.34
C LEU A 28 -3.75 1.60 -11.08
N ALA A 29 -4.52 0.95 -11.96
CA ALA A 29 -4.03 -0.14 -12.79
C ALA A 29 -2.91 0.31 -13.74
N SER A 30 -2.97 1.54 -14.28
CA SER A 30 -1.92 2.09 -15.15
C SER A 30 -0.57 2.29 -14.44
N ILE A 31 -0.57 2.44 -13.10
CA ILE A 31 0.63 2.47 -12.26
C ILE A 31 0.89 1.11 -11.57
N GLY A 32 0.28 0.04 -12.07
CA GLY A 32 0.48 -1.33 -11.61
C GLY A 32 -0.21 -1.69 -10.29
N VAL A 33 -0.97 -0.78 -9.67
CA VAL A 33 -1.74 -1.06 -8.46
C VAL A 33 -3.00 -1.85 -8.85
N PHE A 34 -3.13 -3.06 -8.31
CA PHE A 34 -4.30 -3.89 -8.53
C PHE A 34 -5.26 -3.78 -7.34
N TYR A 35 -6.55 -3.65 -7.64
CA TYR A 35 -7.63 -3.63 -6.66
C TYR A 35 -8.67 -4.69 -7.00
N ARG A 36 -9.25 -5.31 -5.97
CA ARG A 36 -10.45 -6.14 -6.09
C ARG A 36 -11.28 -6.05 -4.81
N HIS A 37 -12.58 -5.89 -4.95
CA HIS A 37 -13.49 -6.11 -3.83
C HIS A 37 -13.76 -7.62 -3.66
N CYS A 38 -13.43 -8.15 -2.49
CA CYS A 38 -13.49 -9.57 -2.14
C CYS A 38 -14.43 -9.76 -0.93
N PRO A 39 -15.75 -9.93 -1.15
CA PRO A 39 -16.73 -10.05 -0.07
C PRO A 39 -16.63 -11.36 0.73
N THR A 40 -15.87 -12.33 0.23
CA THR A 40 -15.67 -13.63 0.90
C THR A 40 -14.21 -14.08 0.83
N ILE A 41 -13.85 -15.01 1.71
CA ILE A 41 -12.51 -15.61 1.72
C ILE A 41 -12.26 -16.42 0.45
N GLU A 42 -13.29 -17.08 -0.10
CA GLU A 42 -13.18 -17.86 -1.32
C GLU A 42 -12.77 -16.99 -2.52
N ALA A 43 -13.20 -15.73 -2.56
CA ALA A 43 -12.76 -14.78 -3.60
C ALA A 43 -11.26 -14.45 -3.47
N VAL A 44 -10.74 -14.37 -2.25
CA VAL A 44 -9.31 -14.18 -1.97
C VAL A 44 -8.53 -15.45 -2.29
N ASP A 45 -9.05 -16.62 -1.93
CA ASP A 45 -8.43 -17.92 -2.21
C ASP A 45 -8.30 -18.17 -3.72
N ALA A 46 -9.33 -17.80 -4.51
CA ALA A 46 -9.28 -17.90 -5.96
C ALA A 46 -8.16 -17.01 -6.56
N LEU A 47 -8.03 -15.77 -6.08
CA LEU A 47 -6.95 -14.86 -6.50
C LEU A 47 -5.57 -15.37 -6.06
N ALA A 48 -5.47 -15.92 -4.85
CA ALA A 48 -4.25 -16.52 -4.33
C ALA A 48 -3.80 -17.71 -5.18
N ALA A 49 -4.73 -18.59 -5.59
CA ALA A 49 -4.43 -19.69 -6.48
C ALA A 49 -4.01 -19.21 -7.88
N GLU A 50 -4.67 -18.18 -8.42
CA GLU A 50 -4.35 -17.57 -9.73
C GLU A 50 -2.94 -16.97 -9.76
N ARG A 51 -2.54 -16.27 -8.69
CA ARG A 51 -1.27 -15.52 -8.61
C ARG A 51 -0.15 -16.24 -7.84
N GLY A 52 -0.41 -17.47 -7.38
CA GLY A 52 0.56 -18.32 -6.71
C GLY A 52 0.92 -17.87 -5.29
N TYR A 53 -0.01 -17.28 -4.54
CA TYR A 53 0.22 -16.90 -3.14
C TYR A 53 0.10 -18.12 -2.22
N LYS A 54 1.24 -18.58 -1.70
CA LYS A 54 1.34 -19.81 -0.92
C LYS A 54 1.11 -19.60 0.57
N ASN A 55 1.41 -18.40 1.07
CA ASN A 55 1.42 -18.09 2.50
C ASN A 55 0.48 -16.93 2.81
N ARG A 56 -0.10 -16.95 4.02
CA ARG A 56 -0.89 -15.85 4.56
C ARG A 56 -0.84 -15.79 6.08
N ASP A 57 -1.02 -14.60 6.63
CA ASP A 57 -1.27 -14.38 8.05
C ASP A 57 -2.25 -13.22 8.27
N GLU A 58 -2.61 -12.94 9.53
CA GLU A 58 -3.42 -11.79 9.91
C GLU A 58 -2.63 -10.87 10.84
N ILE A 59 -2.80 -9.55 10.66
CA ILE A 59 -2.27 -8.51 11.53
C ILE A 59 -3.40 -7.58 11.96
N VAL A 60 -3.34 -7.11 13.21
CA VAL A 60 -4.18 -6.03 13.73
C VAL A 60 -3.28 -4.87 14.08
N VAL A 61 -3.50 -3.72 13.45
CA VAL A 61 -2.79 -2.47 13.71
C VAL A 61 -3.71 -1.58 14.52
N SER A 62 -3.47 -1.53 15.83
CA SER A 62 -4.18 -0.67 16.77
C SER A 62 -3.36 -0.42 18.02
N PRO A 63 -3.57 0.71 18.74
CA PRO A 63 -2.96 0.95 20.04
C PRO A 63 -3.24 -0.18 21.02
N GLN A 64 -4.46 -0.74 21.02
CA GLN A 64 -4.87 -1.78 21.94
C GLN A 64 -4.14 -3.10 21.70
N THR A 65 -3.90 -3.47 20.43
CA THR A 65 -3.23 -4.73 20.09
C THR A 65 -1.70 -4.62 20.11
N MET A 66 -1.15 -3.47 19.71
CA MET A 66 0.30 -3.28 19.61
C MET A 66 0.92 -2.71 20.90
N GLY A 67 0.16 -2.02 21.75
CA GLY A 67 0.69 -1.38 22.95
C GLY A 67 1.75 -0.33 22.62
N ASP A 68 2.83 -0.30 23.40
CA ASP A 68 3.85 0.75 23.34
C ASP A 68 4.58 0.85 21.99
N VAL A 69 4.61 -0.23 21.19
CA VAL A 69 5.29 -0.23 19.87
C VAL A 69 4.42 0.34 18.75
N TYR A 70 3.15 0.67 19.03
CA TYR A 70 2.19 1.14 18.02
C TYR A 70 2.72 2.38 17.28
N GLU A 71 3.14 3.42 18.01
CA GLU A 71 3.57 4.68 17.41
C GLU A 71 4.83 4.52 16.55
N ASP A 72 5.77 3.67 16.97
CA ASP A 72 6.97 3.39 16.19
C ASP A 72 6.65 2.59 14.92
N LYS A 73 5.70 1.65 15.00
CA LYS A 73 5.23 0.89 13.84
C LYS A 73 4.49 1.77 12.85
N VAL A 74 3.60 2.64 13.30
CA VAL A 74 2.87 3.57 12.41
C VAL A 74 3.84 4.54 11.72
N LYS A 75 4.86 5.05 12.40
CA LYS A 75 5.92 5.86 11.77
C LYS A 75 6.69 5.08 10.71
N MET A 76 7.05 3.84 11.00
CA MET A 76 7.76 2.97 10.05
C MET A 76 6.91 2.68 8.81
N PHE A 77 5.63 2.37 8.99
CA PHE A 77 4.71 2.14 7.87
C PHE A 77 4.45 3.39 7.04
N PHE A 78 4.47 4.57 7.66
CA PHE A 78 4.21 5.84 6.98
C PHE A 78 5.45 6.47 6.34
N ALA A 79 6.66 6.05 6.71
CA ALA A 79 7.86 6.40 5.97
C ALA A 79 7.73 5.91 4.52
N GLU A 80 8.06 6.75 3.54
CA GLU A 80 7.99 6.34 2.13
C GLU A 80 9.02 5.25 1.83
N HIS A 81 8.57 4.11 1.32
CA HIS A 81 9.40 2.94 1.05
C HIS A 81 8.92 2.16 -0.17
N LEU A 82 9.73 1.17 -0.58
CA LEU A 82 9.33 0.13 -1.51
C LEU A 82 9.67 -1.26 -0.96
N HIS A 83 9.09 -2.28 -1.60
CA HIS A 83 9.44 -3.68 -1.41
C HIS A 83 9.91 -4.29 -2.74
N GLU A 84 10.74 -5.32 -2.64
CA GLU A 84 11.23 -6.10 -3.78
C GLU A 84 10.22 -7.17 -4.23
N ASP A 85 9.24 -7.46 -3.38
CA ASP A 85 8.11 -8.35 -3.64
C ASP A 85 6.80 -7.54 -3.65
N GLU A 86 5.71 -8.14 -4.12
CA GLU A 86 4.38 -7.52 -4.04
C GLU A 86 3.94 -7.33 -2.58
N GLU A 87 3.35 -6.16 -2.28
CA GLU A 87 2.66 -5.93 -1.02
C GLU A 87 1.16 -6.18 -1.20
N ILE A 88 0.70 -7.33 -0.70
CA ILE A 88 -0.70 -7.77 -0.82
C ILE A 88 -1.41 -7.61 0.53
N ARG A 89 -2.53 -6.91 0.54
CA ARG A 89 -3.32 -6.63 1.75
C ARG A 89 -4.81 -6.79 1.47
N TYR A 90 -5.47 -7.58 2.30
CA TYR A 90 -6.91 -7.76 2.29
C TYR A 90 -7.49 -7.32 3.63
N ILE A 91 -8.36 -6.33 3.62
CA ILE A 91 -8.90 -5.75 4.85
C ILE A 91 -10.05 -6.62 5.39
N ARG A 92 -9.88 -7.11 6.61
CA ARG A 92 -10.84 -7.97 7.31
C ARG A 92 -11.76 -7.17 8.22
N ASP A 93 -11.27 -6.06 8.77
CA ASP A 93 -12.03 -5.13 9.61
C ASP A 93 -11.31 -3.77 9.71
N GLY A 94 -12.03 -2.73 10.11
CA GLY A 94 -11.51 -1.37 10.18
C GLY A 94 -11.21 -0.76 8.81
N GLU A 95 -10.38 0.29 8.81
CA GLU A 95 -10.06 1.08 7.63
C GLU A 95 -8.62 1.60 7.68
N GLY A 96 -8.05 1.91 6.52
CA GLY A 96 -6.72 2.52 6.42
C GLY A 96 -6.44 3.13 5.07
N TYR A 97 -5.32 3.83 4.98
CA TYR A 97 -4.86 4.50 3.77
C TYR A 97 -3.55 3.89 3.29
N PHE A 98 -3.53 3.50 2.01
CA PHE A 98 -2.30 3.29 1.27
C PHE A 98 -2.06 4.51 0.39
N ASP A 99 -0.94 5.18 0.57
CA ASP A 99 -0.52 6.23 -0.33
C ASP A 99 0.52 5.66 -1.31
N VAL A 100 0.36 5.95 -2.60
CA VAL A 100 1.28 5.51 -3.67
C VAL A 100 1.71 6.70 -4.50
N ARG A 101 2.91 6.65 -5.07
CA ARG A 101 3.38 7.67 -6.03
C ARG A 101 2.74 7.44 -7.41
N GLY A 102 2.13 8.50 -7.94
CA GLY A 102 1.62 8.57 -9.32
C GLY A 102 2.75 8.72 -10.35
N GLN A 103 2.38 8.87 -11.63
CA GLN A 103 3.34 8.99 -12.73
C GLN A 103 4.24 10.23 -12.63
N GLU A 104 3.68 11.34 -12.13
CA GLU A 104 4.41 12.59 -11.88
C GLU A 104 4.97 12.67 -10.44
N ASP A 105 5.07 11.52 -9.76
CA ASP A 105 5.54 11.40 -8.38
C ASP A 105 4.69 12.18 -7.36
N GLU A 106 3.44 12.51 -7.70
CA GLU A 106 2.43 13.02 -6.76
C GLU A 106 1.87 11.89 -5.88
N TRP A 107 1.43 12.22 -4.65
CA TRP A 107 0.77 11.25 -3.77
C TRP A 107 -0.69 11.01 -4.18
N VAL A 108 -1.03 9.73 -4.39
CA VAL A 108 -2.41 9.24 -4.47
C VAL A 108 -2.73 8.51 -3.18
N ARG A 109 -3.79 8.91 -2.48
CA ARG A 109 -4.31 8.24 -1.29
C ARG A 109 -5.43 7.29 -1.66
N ILE A 110 -5.33 6.05 -1.19
CA ILE A 110 -6.28 4.97 -1.43
C ILE A 110 -6.86 4.53 -0.08
N LYS A 111 -8.13 4.85 0.16
CA LYS A 111 -8.87 4.38 1.32
C LYS A 111 -9.40 2.98 1.07
N LEU A 112 -8.98 2.04 1.91
CA LEU A 112 -9.48 0.67 1.93
C LEU A 112 -10.25 0.43 3.22
N ALA A 113 -11.35 -0.29 3.10
CA ALA A 113 -12.17 -0.75 4.21
C ALA A 113 -12.39 -2.26 4.10
N LYS A 114 -13.11 -2.84 5.05
CA LYS A 114 -13.46 -4.27 5.03
C LYS A 114 -13.88 -4.75 3.64
N ASP A 115 -13.37 -5.93 3.30
CA ASP A 115 -13.58 -6.63 2.03
C ASP A 115 -12.84 -6.05 0.82
N ASP A 116 -12.05 -4.98 0.99
CA ASP A 116 -11.15 -4.48 -0.05
C ASP A 116 -9.80 -5.23 -0.04
N LEU A 117 -9.34 -5.66 -1.23
CA LEU A 117 -8.02 -6.23 -1.47
C LEU A 117 -7.22 -5.29 -2.39
N ILE A 118 -5.98 -4.99 -2.01
CA ILE A 118 -5.01 -4.27 -2.82
C ILE A 118 -3.74 -5.08 -3.02
N ILE A 119 -3.10 -4.89 -4.17
CA ILE A 119 -1.77 -5.41 -4.46
C ILE A 119 -0.93 -4.26 -5.01
N LEU A 120 0.13 -3.92 -4.27
CA LEU A 120 1.12 -2.97 -4.69
C LEU A 120 2.26 -3.73 -5.38
N PRO A 121 2.64 -3.36 -6.62
CA PRO A 121 3.68 -4.07 -7.34
C PRO A 121 5.05 -3.84 -6.70
N ALA A 122 5.94 -4.82 -6.79
CA ALA A 122 7.33 -4.66 -6.40
C ALA A 122 7.94 -3.40 -7.03
N GLY A 123 8.68 -2.61 -6.24
CA GLY A 123 9.35 -1.39 -6.70
C GLY A 123 8.50 -0.11 -6.73
N ILE A 124 7.19 -0.15 -6.40
CA ILE A 124 6.40 1.07 -6.23
C ILE A 124 6.75 1.75 -4.90
N TYR A 125 6.90 3.08 -4.94
CA TYR A 125 6.99 3.86 -3.71
C TYR A 125 5.60 4.04 -3.11
N HIS A 126 5.50 3.66 -1.84
CA HIS A 126 4.25 3.70 -1.09
C HIS A 126 4.49 3.91 0.40
N ARG A 127 3.40 4.10 1.13
CA ARG A 127 3.34 4.15 2.58
C ARG A 127 1.94 3.79 3.08
N PHE A 128 1.83 3.44 4.35
CA PHE A 128 0.57 3.06 4.99
C PHE A 128 0.33 3.87 6.28
N THR A 129 -0.92 4.20 6.54
CA THR A 129 -1.38 4.70 7.84
C THR A 129 -2.81 4.23 8.13
N THR A 130 -3.14 4.07 9.41
CA THR A 130 -4.54 3.95 9.82
C THR A 130 -5.30 5.26 9.56
N ASP A 131 -6.62 5.22 9.62
CA ASP A 131 -7.43 6.43 9.76
C ASP A 131 -7.45 6.94 11.22
N ASP A 132 -8.28 7.93 11.49
CA ASP A 132 -8.48 8.56 12.79
C ASP A 132 -9.07 7.61 13.86
N LYS A 133 -9.60 6.45 13.46
CA LYS A 133 -10.08 5.40 14.38
C LYS A 133 -8.94 4.52 14.87
N ASN A 134 -7.74 4.64 14.30
CA ASN A 134 -6.53 3.91 14.72
C ASN A 134 -6.71 2.39 14.75
N TYR A 135 -7.50 1.84 13.84
CA TYR A 135 -7.80 0.41 13.81
C TYR A 135 -7.93 -0.14 12.39
N VAL A 136 -7.09 -1.12 12.08
CA VAL A 136 -7.30 -1.99 10.92
C VAL A 136 -6.92 -3.43 11.27
N LYS A 137 -7.69 -4.39 10.74
CA LYS A 137 -7.33 -5.80 10.69
C LYS A 137 -7.14 -6.19 9.23
N ALA A 138 -5.96 -6.70 8.88
CA ALA A 138 -5.63 -7.09 7.52
C ALA A 138 -5.11 -8.53 7.48
N MET A 139 -5.52 -9.27 6.45
CA MET A 139 -4.85 -10.47 6.00
C MET A 139 -3.74 -10.06 5.03
N ARG A 140 -2.53 -10.60 5.24
CA ARG A 140 -1.38 -10.39 4.36
C ARG A 140 -1.15 -11.69 3.58
N LEU A 141 -0.85 -11.59 2.29
CA LEU A 141 -0.59 -12.73 1.42
C LEU A 141 0.80 -12.61 0.80
N PHE A 142 1.43 -13.75 0.49
CA PHE A 142 2.79 -13.81 -0.06
C PHE A 142 2.94 -14.93 -1.08
N GLN A 143 3.78 -14.69 -2.08
CA GLN A 143 4.20 -15.74 -3.03
C GLN A 143 5.10 -16.78 -2.35
N GLU A 144 6.07 -16.33 -1.55
CA GLU A 144 7.03 -17.19 -0.82
C GLU A 144 7.10 -16.77 0.66
N GLU A 145 8.16 -17.16 1.38
CA GLU A 145 8.43 -16.65 2.74
C GLU A 145 8.62 -15.13 2.71
N PRO A 146 7.92 -14.37 3.58
CA PRO A 146 7.85 -12.93 3.44
C PRO A 146 9.18 -12.24 3.78
N LYS A 147 9.65 -11.38 2.85
CA LYS A 147 10.69 -10.40 3.12
C LYS A 147 10.06 -9.07 3.51
N TRP A 148 10.01 -8.81 4.81
CA TRP A 148 9.34 -7.63 5.37
C TRP A 148 10.12 -6.33 5.29
N THR A 149 11.38 -6.37 4.86
CA THR A 149 12.27 -5.22 4.98
C THR A 149 11.81 -4.10 4.05
N PRO A 150 11.34 -2.95 4.60
CA PRO A 150 11.07 -1.79 3.78
C PRO A 150 12.40 -1.18 3.33
N LEU A 151 12.48 -0.82 2.05
CA LEU A 151 13.59 -0.03 1.52
C LEU A 151 13.12 1.43 1.43
N ASN A 152 13.47 2.23 2.44
CA ASN A 152 13.09 3.64 2.49
C ASN A 152 13.66 4.40 1.29
N ARG A 153 12.84 5.26 0.69
CA ARG A 153 13.21 6.03 -0.51
C ARG A 153 14.50 6.79 -0.31
N SER A 154 15.44 6.60 -1.23
CA SER A 154 16.74 7.27 -1.29
C SER A 154 17.34 7.12 -2.68
N THR A 155 18.40 7.87 -2.98
CA THR A 155 19.11 7.77 -4.27
C THR A 155 19.67 6.36 -4.54
N ASP A 156 20.05 5.64 -3.48
CA ASP A 156 20.55 4.27 -3.60
C ASP A 156 19.41 3.30 -3.93
N VAL A 157 18.23 3.52 -3.34
CA VAL A 157 17.03 2.70 -3.60
C VAL A 157 16.44 3.00 -4.99
N ASP A 158 16.60 4.20 -5.52
CA ASP A 158 16.25 4.51 -6.92
C ASP A 158 17.05 3.65 -7.92
N ALA A 159 18.24 3.19 -7.54
CA ALA A 159 19.06 2.30 -8.35
C ALA A 159 18.65 0.81 -8.25
N ASN A 160 17.73 0.45 -7.34
CA ASN A 160 17.29 -0.91 -7.10
C ASN A 160 16.73 -1.58 -8.39
N PRO A 161 17.09 -2.84 -8.70
CA PRO A 161 16.61 -3.53 -9.89
C PRO A 161 15.08 -3.67 -9.99
N HIS A 162 14.39 -3.89 -8.88
CA HIS A 162 12.92 -3.99 -8.82
C HIS A 162 12.28 -2.64 -9.12
N ARG A 163 12.85 -1.53 -8.60
CA ARG A 163 12.40 -0.17 -8.93
C ARG A 163 12.54 0.13 -10.42
N LYS A 164 13.68 -0.21 -11.03
CA LYS A 164 13.91 -0.03 -12.48
C LYS A 164 12.95 -0.86 -13.32
N THR A 165 12.69 -2.10 -12.90
CA THR A 165 11.74 -2.99 -13.58
C THR A 165 10.32 -2.44 -13.50
N TYR A 166 9.91 -1.94 -12.33
CA TYR A 166 8.62 -1.26 -12.15
C TYR A 166 8.48 -0.04 -13.06
N LEU A 167 9.47 0.86 -13.08
CA LEU A 167 9.41 2.06 -13.93
C LEU A 167 9.30 1.70 -15.42
N ALA A 168 10.03 0.67 -15.86
CA ALA A 168 9.95 0.16 -17.23
C ALA A 168 8.57 -0.43 -17.57
N SER A 169 7.87 -1.05 -16.63
CA SER A 169 6.55 -1.65 -16.87
C SER A 169 5.41 -0.64 -16.94
N VAL A 170 5.50 0.47 -16.21
CA VAL A 170 4.48 1.53 -16.17
C VAL A 170 4.79 2.71 -17.10
N GLY A 171 5.90 2.66 -17.84
CA GLY A 171 6.33 3.75 -18.73
C GLY A 171 6.73 5.04 -18.02
N GLY A 172 7.04 4.97 -16.72
CA GLY A 172 7.37 6.13 -15.89
C GLY A 172 8.83 6.57 -16.02
N ALA A 173 9.06 7.88 -16.05
CA ALA A 173 10.41 8.42 -15.89
C ALA A 173 10.82 8.40 -14.41
N PRO A 174 12.09 8.11 -14.08
CA PRO A 174 12.56 8.18 -12.70
C PRO A 174 12.52 9.62 -12.20
N VAL A 175 11.85 9.83 -11.06
CA VAL A 175 11.95 11.05 -10.26
C VAL A 175 12.87 10.75 -9.08
N ALA A 176 14.03 11.42 -9.05
CA ALA A 176 15.05 11.19 -8.02
C ALA A 176 14.49 11.51 -6.62
N ALA A 177 14.92 10.73 -5.62
CA ALA A 177 14.72 11.10 -4.23
C ALA A 177 15.36 12.49 -3.94
N ASN A 178 14.62 13.33 -3.19
CA ASN A 178 15.09 14.64 -2.73
C ASN A 178 16.01 14.54 -1.50
#